data_AF-A0A1F1SM54-F1
#
_entry.id   AF-A0A1F1SM54-F1
#
_cell.length_a   1.000
_cell.length_b   1.000
_cell.length_c   1.000
_cell.angle_alpha   90.00
_cell.angle_beta   90.00
_cell.angle_gamma   90.00
#
_symmetry.space_group_name_H-M   'P 1'
#
loop_
_entity.id
_entity.type
_entity.pdbx_description
1 polymer ?
#
loop_
_entity_poly.entity_id
_entity_poly.type
_entity_poly.pdbx_seq_one_letter_code
_entity_poly.pdbx_strand_id
1 'polypeptide(L)'
;MTMRDVEEAIAEAVEAGRLNGMDGLNNWQRTVFPIAEAELLCDMGADFADDYAAEFLADGFAAASRNIGAVEIADLFVDLAADMGKFENEQALAAAVSNRLGYDYRTVADYVSRCMDRPSERNE
;
A
#
# COMPACT_ATOMS: atom_id res chain seq x y z
N MET A 1 -5.45 -21.39 -7.00
CA MET A 1 -4.44 -20.51 -7.63
C MET A 1 -3.05 -21.00 -7.25
N THR A 2 -2.05 -20.91 -8.13
CA THR A 2 -0.66 -21.21 -7.77
C THR A 2 0.03 -19.96 -7.21
N MET A 3 1.12 -20.14 -6.46
CA MET A 3 1.91 -18.99 -5.98
C MET A 3 2.35 -18.10 -7.15
N ARG A 4 2.84 -18.70 -8.24
CA ARG A 4 3.29 -17.97 -9.45
C ARG A 4 2.20 -17.07 -10.02
N ASP A 5 0.94 -17.52 -10.04
CA ASP A 5 -0.18 -16.71 -10.53
C ASP A 5 -0.43 -15.48 -9.63
N VAL A 6 -0.21 -15.61 -8.32
CA VAL A 6 -0.32 -14.50 -7.35
C VAL A 6 0.82 -13.51 -7.52
N GLU A 7 2.06 -13.99 -7.70
CA GLU A 7 3.21 -13.11 -7.93
C GLU A 7 3.05 -12.29 -9.21
N GLU A 8 2.55 -12.91 -10.29
CA GLU A 8 2.26 -12.25 -11.56
C GLU A 8 1.16 -11.20 -11.40
N ALA A 9 0.07 -11.53 -10.72
CA ALA A 9 -1.01 -10.57 -10.44
C ALA A 9 -0.54 -9.36 -9.62
N ILE A 10 0.32 -9.58 -8.61
CA ILE A 10 0.92 -8.47 -7.84
C ILE A 10 1.74 -7.58 -8.76
N ALA A 11 2.59 -8.16 -9.63
CA ALA A 11 3.39 -7.39 -10.57
C ALA A 11 2.52 -6.58 -11.54
N GLU A 12 1.45 -7.18 -12.07
CA GLU A 12 0.48 -6.49 -12.93
C GLU A 12 -0.24 -5.34 -12.21
N ALA A 13 -0.60 -5.52 -10.94
CA ALA A 13 -1.23 -4.47 -10.14
C ALA A 13 -0.31 -3.26 -9.96
N VAL A 14 0.97 -3.51 -9.69
CA VAL A 14 1.97 -2.45 -9.52
C VAL A 14 2.20 -1.71 -10.84
N GLU A 15 2.33 -2.43 -11.94
CA GLU A 15 2.52 -1.82 -13.26
C GLU A 15 1.28 -1.03 -13.69
N ALA A 16 0.08 -1.56 -13.47
CA ALA A 16 -1.17 -0.87 -13.78
C ALA A 16 -1.30 0.46 -13.00
N GLY A 17 -0.91 0.46 -11.72
CA GLY A 17 -0.96 1.67 -10.89
C GLY A 17 0.05 2.73 -11.33
N ARG A 18 1.26 2.30 -11.74
CA ARG A 18 2.27 3.21 -12.31
C ARG A 18 1.82 3.84 -13.62
N LEU A 19 1.18 3.06 -14.50
CA LEU A 19 0.78 3.53 -15.82
C LEU A 19 -0.48 4.39 -15.80
N ASN A 20 -1.45 4.04 -14.94
CA ASN A 20 -2.81 4.60 -15.01
C ASN A 20 -3.22 5.36 -13.75
N GLY A 21 -2.41 5.35 -12.69
CA GLY A 21 -2.79 5.88 -11.38
C GLY A 21 -3.90 5.06 -10.71
N MET A 22 -4.36 5.53 -9.55
CA MET A 22 -5.34 4.84 -8.69
C MET A 22 -6.73 4.67 -9.33
N ASP A 23 -7.11 5.57 -10.24
CA ASP A 23 -8.41 5.52 -10.93
C ASP A 23 -8.49 4.33 -11.89
N GLY A 24 -7.35 3.88 -12.43
CA GLY A 24 -7.26 2.75 -13.34
C GLY A 24 -7.19 1.37 -12.66
N LEU A 25 -7.20 1.32 -11.33
CA LEU A 25 -7.05 0.09 -10.55
C LEU A 25 -8.42 -0.47 -10.13
N ASN A 26 -8.55 -1.80 -10.04
CA ASN A 26 -9.70 -2.43 -9.38
C ASN A 26 -9.53 -2.43 -7.84
N ASN A 27 -10.57 -2.85 -7.11
CA ASN A 27 -10.60 -2.81 -5.65
C ASN A 27 -9.39 -3.45 -4.93
N TRP A 28 -8.97 -4.66 -5.32
CA TRP A 28 -7.84 -5.29 -4.63
C TRP A 28 -6.50 -4.67 -5.07
N GLN A 29 -6.37 -4.22 -6.31
CA GLN A 29 -5.18 -3.52 -6.80
C GLN A 29 -4.96 -2.19 -6.07
N ARG A 30 -6.04 -1.48 -5.71
CA ARG A 30 -5.99 -0.26 -4.87
C ARG A 30 -5.44 -0.51 -3.46
N THR A 31 -5.30 -1.76 -3.04
CA THR A 31 -4.57 -2.12 -1.80
C THR A 31 -3.11 -2.46 -2.10
N VAL A 32 -2.85 -3.25 -3.15
CA VAL A 32 -1.49 -3.72 -3.46
C VAL A 32 -0.57 -2.59 -3.92
N PHE A 33 -1.08 -1.71 -4.79
CA PHE A 33 -0.26 -0.64 -5.36
C PHE A 33 0.27 0.33 -4.30
N PRO A 34 -0.54 0.90 -3.37
CA PRO A 34 -0.02 1.77 -2.32
C PRO A 34 1.02 1.10 -1.41
N ILE A 35 0.91 -0.20 -1.14
CA ILE A 35 1.91 -0.91 -0.34
C ILE A 35 3.26 -0.94 -1.08
N ALA A 36 3.25 -1.31 -2.36
CA ALA A 36 4.46 -1.37 -3.17
C ALA A 36 5.06 0.02 -3.40
N GLU A 37 4.22 1.03 -3.58
CA GLU A 37 4.63 2.42 -3.75
C GLU A 37 5.29 2.96 -2.47
N ALA A 38 4.74 2.66 -1.29
CA ALA A 38 5.33 3.07 -0.02
C ALA A 38 6.71 2.47 0.21
N GLU A 39 6.88 1.18 -0.10
CA GLU A 39 8.19 0.52 -0.02
C GLU A 39 9.20 1.17 -0.97
N LEU A 40 8.80 1.49 -2.20
CA LEU A 40 9.65 2.15 -3.17
C LEU A 40 10.09 3.55 -2.71
N LEU A 41 9.17 4.35 -2.18
CA LEU A 41 9.47 5.69 -1.69
C LEU A 41 10.47 5.66 -0.54
N CYS A 42 10.30 4.72 0.39
CA CYS A 42 11.26 4.50 1.47
C CYS A 42 12.64 4.05 0.97
N ASP A 43 12.69 3.14 0.00
CA ASP A 43 13.95 2.71 -0.63
C ASP A 43 14.67 3.86 -1.34
N MET A 44 13.91 4.82 -1.89
CA MET A 44 14.45 6.03 -2.53
C MET A 44 14.80 7.14 -1.53
N GLY A 45 14.36 7.03 -0.27
CA GLY A 45 14.48 8.09 0.73
C GLY A 45 13.65 9.33 0.39
N ALA A 46 12.49 9.13 -0.23
CA ALA A 46 11.52 10.19 -0.53
C ALA A 46 10.61 10.47 0.68
N ASP A 47 10.14 11.71 0.78
CA ASP A 47 9.23 12.15 1.83
C ASP A 47 7.77 12.05 1.34
N PHE A 48 6.96 11.26 2.03
CA PHE A 48 5.54 11.06 1.71
C PHE A 48 4.75 12.36 1.72
N ALA A 49 5.04 13.24 2.68
CA ALA A 49 4.34 14.51 2.83
C ALA A 49 4.61 15.52 1.70
N ASP A 50 5.73 15.38 0.98
CA ASP A 50 6.08 16.22 -0.16
C ASP A 50 5.44 15.71 -1.46
N ASP A 51 5.34 14.38 -1.61
CA ASP A 51 4.87 13.75 -2.84
C ASP A 51 3.35 13.49 -2.86
N TYR A 52 2.70 13.38 -1.70
CA TYR A 52 1.29 12.99 -1.59
C TYR A 52 0.46 13.95 -0.72
N ALA A 53 -0.78 14.16 -1.15
CA ALA A 53 -1.76 14.91 -0.35
C ALA A 53 -2.19 14.12 0.89
N ALA A 54 -2.52 14.83 1.97
CA ALA A 54 -2.98 14.24 3.23
C ALA A 54 -4.17 13.28 3.06
N GLU A 55 -5.10 13.57 2.13
CA GLU A 55 -6.22 12.69 1.80
C GLU A 55 -5.74 11.33 1.30
N PHE A 56 -4.72 11.29 0.44
CA PHE A 56 -4.20 10.03 -0.08
C PHE A 56 -3.39 9.25 0.95
N LEU A 57 -2.70 9.94 1.87
CA LEU A 57 -2.05 9.27 3.00
C LEU A 57 -3.07 8.51 3.86
N ALA A 58 -4.21 9.11 4.17
CA ALA A 58 -5.25 8.49 4.98
C ALA A 58 -6.10 7.47 4.20
N ASP A 59 -6.63 7.84 3.04
CA ASP A 59 -7.62 7.03 2.32
C ASP A 59 -7.00 6.07 1.30
N GLY A 60 -5.74 6.32 0.90
CA GLY A 60 -4.95 5.43 0.05
C GLY A 60 -4.05 4.52 0.88
N PHE A 61 -2.95 5.08 1.40
CA PHE A 61 -1.90 4.29 2.06
C PHE A 61 -2.35 3.66 3.38
N ALA A 62 -3.00 4.42 4.27
CA ALA A 62 -3.45 3.85 5.54
C ALA A 62 -4.56 2.81 5.34
N ALA A 63 -5.52 3.07 4.45
CA ALA A 63 -6.56 2.11 4.12
C ALA A 63 -5.99 0.80 3.54
N ALA A 64 -5.05 0.90 2.59
CA ALA A 64 -4.35 -0.26 2.03
C ALA A 64 -3.60 -1.06 3.10
N SER A 65 -2.88 -0.37 3.98
CA SER A 65 -2.15 -1.00 5.09
C SER A 65 -3.09 -1.73 6.06
N ARG A 66 -4.26 -1.16 6.38
CA ARG A 66 -5.28 -1.84 7.20
C ARG A 66 -5.83 -3.10 6.54
N ASN A 67 -6.04 -3.09 5.21
CA ASN A 67 -6.59 -4.23 4.48
C ASN A 67 -5.70 -5.47 4.55
N ILE A 68 -4.38 -5.29 4.69
CA ILE A 68 -3.42 -6.38 4.88
C ILE A 68 -3.06 -6.64 6.36
N GLY A 69 -3.62 -5.85 7.29
CA GLY A 69 -3.39 -6.01 8.72
C GLY A 69 -2.17 -5.26 9.28
N ALA A 70 -1.50 -4.42 8.49
CA ALA A 70 -0.40 -3.56 8.93
C ALA A 70 -0.92 -2.31 9.66
N VAL A 71 -1.59 -2.52 10.81
CA VAL A 71 -2.32 -1.47 11.54
C VAL A 71 -1.40 -0.35 12.01
N GLU A 72 -0.21 -0.68 12.49
CA GLU A 72 0.75 0.31 13.02
C GLU A 72 1.24 1.26 11.92
N ILE A 73 1.51 0.75 10.73
CA ILE A 73 1.85 1.58 9.56
C ILE A 73 0.65 2.44 9.16
N ALA A 74 -0.56 1.88 9.19
CA ALA A 74 -1.75 2.64 8.86
C ALA A 74 -2.00 3.82 9.80
N ASP A 75 -1.78 3.62 11.10
CA ASP A 75 -1.96 4.69 12.08
C ASP A 75 -0.89 5.78 11.90
N LEU A 76 0.35 5.41 11.56
CA LEU A 76 1.41 6.37 11.22
C LEU A 76 1.08 7.20 9.97
N PHE A 77 0.48 6.60 8.93
CA PHE A 77 0.00 7.35 7.77
C PHE A 77 -1.12 8.34 8.15
N VAL A 78 -2.03 7.96 9.05
CA VAL A 78 -3.09 8.87 9.55
C VAL A 78 -2.50 10.01 10.38
N ASP A 79 -1.53 9.71 11.24
CA ASP A 79 -0.84 10.72 12.06
C ASP A 79 -0.05 11.71 11.19
N LEU A 80 0.59 11.23 10.12
CA LEU A 80 1.26 12.10 9.15
C LEU A 80 0.26 12.95 8.37
N ALA A 81 -0.84 12.36 7.88
CA ALA A 81 -1.92 13.09 7.22
C ALA A 81 -2.50 14.23 8.09
N ALA A 82 -2.58 14.02 9.40
CA ALA A 82 -3.08 15.02 10.35
C ALA A 82 -2.07 16.16 10.62
N ASP A 83 -0.77 15.90 10.47
CA ASP A 83 0.31 16.86 10.72
C ASP A 83 1.49 16.67 9.75
N MET A 84 1.29 17.07 8.50
CA MET A 84 2.23 16.90 7.37
C MET A 84 3.57 17.62 7.57
N GLY A 85 3.65 18.58 8.49
CA GLY A 85 4.88 19.33 8.76
C GLY A 85 5.80 18.65 9.79
N LYS A 86 5.38 17.52 10.37
CA LYS A 86 6.07 16.90 11.50
C LYS A 86 7.04 15.81 11.04
N PHE A 87 8.30 16.21 10.87
CA PHE A 87 9.41 15.34 10.46
C PHE A 87 9.61 14.07 11.32
N GLU A 88 9.18 14.07 12.59
CA GLU A 88 9.22 12.89 13.44
C GLU A 88 8.23 11.81 12.99
N ASN A 89 7.03 12.21 12.53
CA ASN A 89 6.02 11.29 12.02
C ASN A 89 6.48 10.66 10.70
N GLU A 90 7.08 11.47 9.83
CA GLU A 90 7.68 11.04 8.55
C GLU A 90 8.75 9.96 8.77
N GLN A 91 9.73 10.22 9.65
CA GLN A 91 10.79 9.25 9.95
C GLN A 91 10.26 7.97 10.60
N ALA A 92 9.29 8.08 11.51
CA ALA A 92 8.69 6.92 12.16
C ALA A 92 7.96 6.03 11.15
N LEU A 93 7.22 6.65 10.22
CA LEU A 93 6.54 5.97 9.14
C LEU A 93 7.53 5.29 8.19
N ALA A 94 8.54 6.01 7.71
CA ALA A 94 9.56 5.46 6.82
C ALA A 94 10.27 4.25 7.46
N ALA A 95 10.63 4.36 8.74
CA ALA A 95 11.22 3.24 9.47
C ALA A 95 10.26 2.04 9.58
N ALA A 96 8.97 2.27 9.84
CA ALA A 96 7.98 1.19 9.94
C ALA A 96 7.79 0.48 8.59
N VAL A 97 7.71 1.23 7.48
CA VAL A 97 7.55 0.68 6.13
C VAL A 97 8.82 -0.07 5.70
N SER A 98 10.02 0.48 5.88
CA SER A 98 11.28 -0.21 5.56
C SER A 98 11.46 -1.51 6.33
N ASN A 99 10.94 -1.60 7.56
CA ASN A 99 10.96 -2.83 8.35
C ASN A 99 9.76 -3.75 8.10
N ARG A 100 8.83 -3.36 7.19
CA ARG A 100 7.55 -4.04 6.92
C ARG A 100 6.80 -4.38 8.21
N LEU A 101 6.69 -3.42 9.11
CA LEU A 101 6.10 -3.65 10.41
C LEU A 101 4.64 -4.13 10.28
N GLY A 102 4.36 -5.34 10.79
CA GLY A 102 3.03 -5.93 10.80
C GLY A 102 2.64 -6.67 9.52
N TYR A 103 3.53 -6.82 8.53
CA TYR A 103 3.26 -7.64 7.35
C TYR A 103 4.53 -8.24 6.73
N ASP A 104 4.33 -9.23 5.87
CA ASP A 104 5.38 -9.79 5.02
C ASP A 104 4.84 -10.06 3.62
N TYR A 105 5.70 -10.59 2.75
CA TYR A 105 5.28 -10.93 1.39
C TYR A 105 4.12 -11.94 1.36
N ARG A 106 4.07 -12.89 2.29
CA ARG A 106 2.97 -13.86 2.37
C ARG A 106 1.65 -13.19 2.74
N THR A 107 1.69 -12.17 3.59
CA THR A 107 0.52 -11.40 3.99
C THR A 107 -0.14 -10.74 2.77
N VAL A 108 0.67 -10.13 1.89
CA VAL A 108 0.19 -9.53 0.64
C VAL A 108 -0.30 -10.60 -0.34
N ALA A 109 0.45 -11.69 -0.50
CA ALA A 109 0.06 -12.81 -1.37
C ALA A 109 -1.25 -13.47 -0.94
N ASP A 110 -1.45 -13.66 0.37
CA ASP A 110 -2.68 -14.22 0.95
C ASP A 110 -3.88 -13.28 0.72
N TYR A 111 -3.68 -11.97 0.87
CA TYR A 111 -4.71 -10.97 0.55
C TYR A 111 -5.14 -11.08 -0.93
N VAL A 112 -4.17 -11.06 -1.84
CA VAL A 112 -4.41 -11.14 -3.28
C VAL A 112 -5.09 -12.46 -3.67
N SER A 113 -4.62 -13.59 -3.12
CA SER A 113 -5.23 -14.90 -3.37
C SER A 113 -6.71 -14.91 -2.94
N ARG A 114 -7.03 -14.35 -1.77
CA ARG A 114 -8.42 -14.28 -1.27
C ARG A 114 -9.29 -13.40 -2.16
N CYS A 115 -8.79 -12.26 -2.61
CA CYS A 115 -9.55 -11.36 -3.49
C CYS A 115 -9.77 -11.96 -4.87
N MET A 116 -8.79 -12.67 -5.42
CA MET A 116 -8.94 -13.32 -6.72
C MET A 116 -9.86 -14.55 -6.70
N ASP A 117 -9.97 -15.23 -5.55
CA ASP A 117 -10.92 -16.33 -5.35
C ASP A 117 -12.36 -15.82 -5.13
N ARG A 118 -12.57 -14.51 -4.96
CA ARG A 118 -13.88 -13.87 -4.77
C ARG A 118 -14.28 -13.08 -6.02
N PRO A 119 -15.26 -13.55 -6.82
CA PRO A 119 -15.65 -12.90 -8.08
C PRO A 119 -16.07 -11.43 -7.95
N SER A 120 -16.61 -11.04 -6.79
CA SER A 120 -17.05 -9.67 -6.52
C SER A 120 -15.89 -8.67 -6.33
N GLU A 121 -14.70 -9.13 -5.95
CA GLU A 121 -13.56 -8.26 -5.67
C GLU A 121 -12.62 -8.09 -6.88
N ARG A 122 -12.81 -8.88 -7.96
CA ARG A 122 -12.02 -8.80 -9.20
C ARG A 122 -12.42 -7.66 -10.15
N ASN A 123 -13.68 -7.23 -10.15
CA ASN A 123 -14.28 -6.46 -11.25
C ASN A 123 -15.00 -5.16 -10.84
N GLU A 124 -15.02 -4.81 -9.56
CA GLU A 124 -15.59 -3.54 -9.07
C GLU A 124 -14.47 -2.56 -8.71
#